data_AF-A0A3D4VT86-F1
#
_entry.id   AF-A0A3D4VT86-F1
#
_cell.length_a   1.000
_cell.length_b   1.000
_cell.length_c   1.000
_cell.angle_alpha   90.00
_cell.angle_beta   90.00
_cell.angle_gamma   90.00
#
_symmetry.space_group_name_H-M   'P 1'
#
loop_
_entity.id
_entity.type
_entity.pdbx_description
1 polymer ?
#
loop_
_entity_poly.entity_id
_entity_poly.type
_entity_poly.pdbx_seq_one_letter_code
_entity_poly.pdbx_strand_id
1 'polypeptide(L)'
;MNNLIFNTTASELKSSMYGYNQGSLTLQQLQMDTSGNLLVGGDVTVAGDVTITNATLTVDGDVTITNATLTIEGDVTVAGDVT
;
A
#
# COMPACT_ATOMS: atom_id res chain seq x y z
N MET A 1 12.16 30.55 -6.23
CA MET A 1 11.36 31.12 -7.33
C MET A 1 10.11 30.27 -7.46
N ASN A 2 8.93 30.79 -7.12
CA ASN A 2 7.68 30.06 -7.30
C ASN A 2 7.24 30.25 -8.76
N ASN A 3 7.26 29.19 -9.56
CA ASN A 3 6.67 29.22 -10.88
C ASN A 3 5.16 29.05 -10.73
N LEU A 4 4.43 30.15 -10.87
CA LEU A 4 2.98 30.12 -11.01
C LEU A 4 2.68 29.91 -12.49
N ILE A 5 2.34 28.67 -12.85
CA ILE A 5 1.96 28.30 -14.21
C ILE A 5 0.46 28.54 -14.34
N PHE A 6 0.06 29.41 -15.27
CA PHE A 6 -1.34 29.59 -15.64
C PHE A 6 -1.67 28.67 -16.82
N ASN A 7 -2.41 27.61 -16.55
CA ASN A 7 -2.93 26.73 -17.58
C ASN A 7 -4.12 27.37 -18.31
N THR A 8 -4.22 27.14 -19.62
CA THR A 8 -5.27 27.76 -20.46
C THR A 8 -6.47 26.85 -20.67
N THR A 9 -6.31 25.55 -20.42
CA THR A 9 -7.42 24.60 -20.32
C THR A 9 -7.33 23.81 -19.02
N ALA A 10 -8.48 23.43 -18.45
CA ALA A 10 -8.55 22.67 -17.20
C ALA A 10 -7.82 21.31 -17.29
N SER A 11 -7.76 20.71 -18.49
CA SER A 11 -7.09 19.43 -18.73
C SER A 11 -5.57 19.47 -18.56
N GLU A 12 -4.98 20.66 -18.61
CA GLU A 12 -3.54 20.84 -18.44
C GLU A 12 -3.15 21.08 -16.97
N LEU A 13 -4.14 21.27 -16.08
CA LEU A 13 -3.90 21.36 -14.64
C LEU A 13 -3.55 19.98 -14.10
N LYS A 14 -2.28 19.59 -14.23
CA LYS A 14 -1.74 18.40 -13.57
C LYS A 14 -1.56 18.70 -12.08
N SER A 15 -2.62 18.56 -11.30
CA SER A 15 -2.48 18.52 -9.84
C SER A 15 -1.81 17.21 -9.45
N SER A 16 -0.60 17.30 -8.91
CA SER A 16 0.08 16.15 -8.30
C SER A 16 -0.03 16.25 -6.79
N MET A 17 -0.26 15.12 -6.13
CA MET A 17 -0.19 15.03 -4.69
C MET A 17 1.24 14.69 -4.25
N TYR A 18 1.73 15.38 -3.23
CA TYR A 18 3.06 15.16 -2.68
C TYR A 18 2.95 14.67 -1.24
N GLY A 19 3.73 13.66 -0.90
CA GLY A 19 3.99 13.24 0.47
C GLY A 19 5.27 13.89 0.99
N TYR A 20 5.30 14.23 2.27
CA TYR A 20 6.53 14.67 2.91
C TYR A 20 7.32 13.48 3.44
N ASN A 21 8.52 13.27 2.91
CA ASN A 21 9.42 12.21 3.34
C ASN A 21 10.21 12.69 4.57
N GLN A 22 9.84 12.20 5.76
CA GLN A 22 10.48 12.58 7.03
C GLN A 22 11.96 12.20 7.09
N GLY A 23 12.40 11.16 6.38
CA GLY A 23 13.81 10.72 6.38
C GLY A 23 14.73 11.62 5.58
N SER A 24 14.23 12.19 4.47
CA SER A 24 15.00 13.10 3.60
C SER A 24 14.63 14.57 3.76
N LEU A 25 13.56 14.88 4.49
CA LEU A 25 12.99 16.22 4.68
C LEU A 25 12.58 16.90 3.36
N THR A 26 12.06 16.12 2.41
CA THR A 26 11.65 16.61 1.09
C THR A 26 10.22 16.23 0.76
N LEU A 27 9.56 17.04 -0.08
CA LEU A 27 8.31 16.65 -0.72
C LEU A 27 8.63 15.74 -1.90
N GLN A 28 7.98 14.58 -1.95
CA GLN A 28 8.09 13.60 -3.03
C GLN A 28 6.70 13.35 -3.62
N GLN A 29 6.63 13.24 -4.95
CA GLN A 29 5.37 12.96 -5.62
C GLN A 29 4.90 11.55 -5.23
N LEU A 30 3.62 11.42 -4.90
CA LEU A 30 3.00 10.10 -4.77
C LEU A 30 2.78 9.50 -6.16
N GLN A 31 3.27 8.29 -6.38
CA GLN A 31 3.23 7.63 -7.68
C GLN A 31 2.18 6.51 -7.71
N MET A 32 1.61 6.24 -8.88
CA MET A 32 0.74 5.08 -9.11
C MET A 32 1.36 4.13 -10.15
N ASP A 33 1.00 2.85 -10.06
CA ASP A 33 1.31 1.87 -11.11
C ASP A 33 0.43 2.09 -12.35
N THR A 34 0.65 1.27 -13.39
CA THR A 34 -0.14 1.33 -14.63
C THR A 34 -1.61 0.93 -14.46
N SER A 35 -1.96 0.34 -13.33
CA SER A 35 -3.31 -0.08 -12.96
C SER A 35 -4.02 0.95 -12.07
N GLY A 36 -3.34 2.05 -11.72
CA GLY A 36 -3.90 3.12 -10.89
C GLY A 36 -3.79 2.87 -9.38
N ASN A 37 -3.00 1.89 -8.95
CA ASN A 37 -2.75 1.65 -7.52
C ASN A 37 -1.62 2.54 -7.03
N LEU A 38 -1.71 3.04 -5.79
CA LEU A 38 -0.62 3.78 -5.15
C LEU A 38 0.62 2.88 -4.98
N LEU A 39 1.77 3.35 -5.45
CA LEU A 39 3.05 2.70 -5.23
C LEU A 39 3.55 3.04 -3.82
N VAL A 40 3.69 2.01 -2.99
CA VAL A 40 4.28 2.13 -1.65
C VAL A 40 5.54 1.27 -1.60
N GLY A 41 6.68 1.91 -1.40
CA GLY A 41 7.96 1.23 -1.26
C GLY A 41 8.27 0.90 0.20
N GLY A 42 8.81 -0.30 0.45
CA GLY A 42 9.17 -0.75 1.80
C GLY A 42 7.99 -1.26 2.62
N ASP A 43 8.16 -1.26 3.94
CA ASP A 43 7.17 -1.81 4.87
C ASP A 43 6.01 -0.84 5.13
N VAL A 44 4.80 -1.39 5.25
CA VAL A 44 3.59 -0.65 5.63
C VAL A 44 3.17 -1.06 7.03
N THR A 45 3.31 -0.14 7.98
CA THR A 45 2.80 -0.33 9.34
C THR A 45 1.38 0.20 9.46
N VAL A 46 0.43 -0.65 9.83
CA VAL A 46 -0.96 -0.27 10.09
C VAL A 46 -1.23 -0.42 11.59
N ALA A 47 -1.65 0.67 12.25
CA ALA A 47 -1.87 0.69 13.70
C ALA A 47 -3.23 0.10 14.14
N GLY A 48 -3.98 -0.51 13.22
CA GLY A 48 -5.30 -1.06 13.45
C GLY A 48 -5.63 -2.18 12.49
N ASP A 49 -6.90 -2.54 12.42
CA ASP A 49 -7.35 -3.68 11.63
C ASP A 49 -7.14 -3.47 10.13
N VAL A 50 -6.73 -4.55 9.45
CA VAL A 50 -6.62 -4.61 7.99
C VAL A 50 -7.69 -5.57 7.48
N THR A 51 -8.58 -5.07 6.64
CA THR A 51 -9.57 -5.90 5.92
C THR A 51 -9.12 -6.07 4.47
N ILE A 52 -8.99 -7.31 4.02
CA ILE A 52 -8.63 -7.66 2.64
C ILE A 52 -9.87 -8.26 1.98
N THR A 53 -10.34 -7.61 0.92
CA THR A 53 -11.58 -8.02 0.22
C THR A 53 -11.30 -8.76 -1.09
N ASN A 54 -10.02 -8.96 -1.43
CA ASN A 54 -9.60 -9.75 -2.57
C ASN A 54 -10.08 -11.19 -2.43
N ALA A 55 -10.47 -11.80 -3.56
CA ALA A 55 -10.83 -13.22 -3.60
C ALA A 55 -9.65 -14.13 -3.22
N THR A 56 -8.42 -13.66 -3.46
CA THR A 56 -7.19 -14.38 -3.14
C THR A 56 -6.18 -13.42 -2.52
N LEU A 57 -5.57 -13.83 -1.42
CA LEU A 57 -4.37 -13.22 -0.85
C LEU A 57 -3.21 -14.19 -1.00
N THR A 58 -2.12 -13.72 -1.59
CA THR A 58 -0.85 -14.45 -1.64
C THR A 58 0.18 -13.65 -0.87
N VAL A 59 0.86 -14.31 0.08
CA VAL A 59 1.99 -13.74 0.81
C VAL A 59 3.24 -14.48 0.36
N ASP A 60 4.20 -13.73 -0.17
CA ASP A 60 5.53 -14.27 -0.46
C ASP A 60 6.36 -14.21 0.82
N GLY A 61 6.74 -15.36 1.35
CA GLY A 61 7.42 -15.50 2.64
C GLY A 61 6.51 -15.89 3.80
N ASP A 62 6.98 -15.62 5.01
CA ASP A 62 6.38 -16.13 6.25
C ASP A 62 5.22 -15.27 6.73
N VAL A 63 4.17 -15.93 7.24
CA VAL A 63 3.06 -15.27 7.96
C VAL A 63 3.15 -15.64 9.42
N THR A 64 3.34 -14.63 10.29
CA THR A 64 3.30 -14.80 11.75
C THR A 64 1.99 -14.26 12.30
N ILE A 65 1.22 -15.09 12.99
CA ILE A 65 -0.02 -14.70 13.67
C ILE A 65 0.25 -14.70 15.17
N THR A 66 0.19 -13.53 15.78
CA THR A 66 0.46 -13.36 17.22
C THR A 66 -0.82 -13.38 18.06
N ASN A 67 -1.98 -13.31 17.42
CA ASN A 67 -3.26 -13.51 18.07
C ASN A 67 -3.36 -14.92 18.63
N ALA A 68 -4.11 -15.07 19.74
CA ALA A 68 -4.31 -16.37 20.38
C ALA A 68 -5.09 -17.36 19.50
N THR A 69 -5.88 -16.86 18.55
CA THR A 69 -6.72 -17.69 17.68
C THR A 69 -6.64 -17.21 16.23
N LEU A 70 -6.69 -18.18 15.31
CA LEU A 70 -6.90 -18.01 13.89
C LEU A 70 -8.21 -18.73 13.52
N THR A 71 -9.14 -18.02 12.89
CA THR A 71 -10.38 -18.61 12.38
C THR A 71 -10.30 -18.72 10.87
N ILE A 72 -10.61 -19.91 10.34
CA ILE A 72 -10.64 -20.18 8.89
C ILE A 72 -11.98 -20.85 8.61
N GLU A 73 -12.77 -20.25 7.74
CA GLU A 73 -14.10 -20.76 7.38
C GLU A 73 -14.03 -21.88 6.31
N GLY A 74 -12.95 -21.92 5.54
CA GLY A 74 -12.71 -22.92 4.50
C GLY A 74 -11.67 -23.98 4.88
N ASP A 75 -11.19 -24.69 3.87
CA ASP A 75 -10.21 -25.76 4.05
C ASP A 75 -8.81 -25.21 4.34
N VAL A 76 -8.07 -25.97 5.16
CA VAL A 76 -6.66 -25.72 5.46
C VAL A 76 -5.84 -26.85 4.88
N THR A 77 -4.87 -26.52 4.03
CA THR A 77 -3.87 -27.47 3.54
C THR A 77 -2.51 -27.06 4.09
N VAL A 78 -1.86 -27.96 4.82
CA VAL A 78 -0.50 -27.77 5.33
C VAL A 78 0.41 -28.76 4.62
N ALA A 79 1.41 -28.25 3.91
CA ALA A 79 2.39 -29.11 3.23
C ALA A 79 3.52 -29.58 4.15
N GLY A 80 3.78 -28.83 5.23
CA GLY A 80 4.77 -29.16 6.27
C GLY A 80 4.15 -29.75 7.53
N ASP A 81 4.85 -29.61 8.64
CA ASP A 81 4.44 -30.14 9.92
C ASP A 81 3.44 -29.22 10.64
N VAL A 82 2.55 -29.84 11.42
CA VAL A 82 1.68 -29.18 12.39
C VAL A 82 2.10 -29.67 13.77
N THR A 83 2.49 -28.74 14.64
CA THR A 83 2.99 -29.02 16.00
C THR A 83 2.17 -28.32 17.06
#